data_AF-A0A2D4FF25-F1
#
_entry.id   AF-A0A2D4FF25-F1
#
_cell.length_a   1.000
_cell.length_b   1.000
_cell.length_c   1.000
_cell.angle_alpha   90.00
_cell.angle_beta   90.00
_cell.angle_gamma   90.00
#
_symmetry.space_group_name_H-M   'P 1'
#
loop_
_entity.id
_entity.type
_entity.pdbx_description
1 polymer ?
#
loop_
_entity_poly.entity_id
_entity_poly.type
_entity_poly.pdbx_seq_one_letter_code
_entity_poly.pdbx_strand_id
1 'polypeptide(L)'
;MPEVLWKSYIDFEIEQEEYENTRNLYRRLLQRTQHVKVWISFAQFELSADKKNNLPRCRQIYEEANKTMRNCEEKEERLMLLESWKSFEEEYGTESSRERVDKLMPEKVKKRRKLQAEDGSDAGWEEYYDYIFPEDAANQPNLKLLAMAKLWKKQQQDENPERDPDKDIDESSP
;
A
#
# COMPACT_ATOMS: atom_id res chain seq x y z
N MET A 1 -8.47 15.03 25.14
CA MET A 1 -8.10 14.72 23.74
C MET A 1 -9.31 14.13 23.04
N PRO A 2 -9.76 14.70 21.91
CA PRO A 2 -10.95 14.22 21.20
C PRO A 2 -10.87 12.76 20.74
N GLU A 3 -9.70 12.28 20.34
CA GLU A 3 -9.48 10.89 19.87
C GLU A 3 -9.74 9.84 20.94
N VAL A 4 -9.34 10.12 22.18
CA VAL A 4 -9.56 9.21 23.32
C VAL A 4 -11.05 9.00 23.57
N LEU A 5 -11.85 10.06 23.40
CA LEU A 5 -13.31 10.00 23.57
C LEU A 5 -13.98 9.17 22.48
N TRP A 6 -13.56 9.34 21.22
CA TRP A 6 -14.04 8.51 20.11
C TRP A 6 -13.73 7.04 20.33
N LYS A 7 -12.48 6.73 20.71
CA LYS A 7 -12.08 5.36 21.01
C LYS A 7 -12.94 4.77 22.13
N SER A 8 -13.04 5.44 23.28
CA SER A 8 -13.84 4.94 24.40
C SER A 8 -15.32 4.77 24.05
N TYR A 9 -15.86 5.63 23.17
CA TYR A 9 -17.26 5.53 22.79
C TYR A 9 -17.51 4.38 21.81
N ILE A 10 -16.61 4.17 20.85
CA ILE A 10 -16.65 3.02 19.96
C ILE A 10 -16.49 1.73 20.77
N ASP A 11 -15.51 1.65 21.67
CA ASP A 11 -15.30 0.48 22.53
C ASP A 11 -16.56 0.17 23.36
N PHE A 12 -17.19 1.19 23.94
CA PHE A 12 -18.44 1.04 24.69
C PHE A 12 -19.58 0.47 23.84
N GLU A 13 -19.82 1.00 22.64
CA GLU A 13 -20.90 0.50 21.76
C GLU A 13 -20.61 -0.93 21.27
N ILE A 14 -19.34 -1.30 21.07
CA ILE A 14 -18.93 -2.68 20.77
C ILE A 14 -19.23 -3.61 21.96
N GLU A 15 -18.92 -3.18 23.19
CA GLU A 15 -19.21 -3.93 24.42
C GLU A 15 -20.71 -4.12 24.65
N GLN A 16 -21.55 -3.17 24.21
CA GLN A 16 -23.01 -3.28 24.25
C GLN A 16 -23.58 -4.07 23.05
N GLU A 17 -22.72 -4.59 22.15
CA GLU A 17 -23.10 -5.27 20.91
C GLU A 17 -23.97 -4.41 19.96
N GLU A 18 -23.91 -3.08 20.10
CA GLU A 18 -24.63 -2.11 19.27
C GLU A 18 -23.86 -1.86 17.96
N TYR A 19 -23.81 -2.89 17.12
CA TYR A 19 -23.00 -2.91 15.91
C TYR A 19 -23.38 -1.81 14.91
N GLU A 20 -24.66 -1.49 14.79
CA GLU A 20 -25.12 -0.45 13.86
C GLU A 20 -24.73 0.95 14.32
N ASN A 21 -24.79 1.21 15.63
CA ASN A 21 -24.29 2.47 16.18
C ASN A 21 -22.77 2.58 15.98
N THR A 22 -22.05 1.48 16.21
CA THR A 22 -20.60 1.42 16.02
C THR A 22 -20.20 1.76 14.58
N ARG A 23 -20.89 1.18 13.58
CA ARG A 23 -20.70 1.52 12.16
C ARG A 23 -20.91 3.00 11.91
N ASN A 24 -22.00 3.56 12.43
CA ASN A 24 -22.30 4.98 12.29
C ASN A 24 -21.23 5.87 12.92
N LEU A 25 -20.66 5.47 14.06
CA LEU A 25 -19.56 6.19 14.69
C LEU A 25 -18.29 6.17 13.85
N TYR A 26 -17.87 5.01 13.35
CA TYR A 26 -16.72 4.92 12.44
C TYR A 26 -16.92 5.79 11.18
N ARG A 27 -18.11 5.74 10.57
CA ARG A 27 -18.44 6.57 9.40
C ARG A 27 -18.36 8.06 9.70
N ARG A 28 -18.90 8.52 10.83
CA ARG A 28 -18.80 9.93 11.27
C ARG A 28 -17.36 10.34 11.58
N LEU A 29 -16.56 9.45 12.17
CA LEU A 29 -15.16 9.71 12.43
C LEU A 29 -14.38 9.88 11.12
N LEU A 30 -14.59 8.98 10.15
CA LEU A 30 -13.97 9.02 8.82
C LEU A 30 -14.40 10.22 7.96
N GLN A 31 -15.53 10.86 8.27
CA GLN A 31 -15.88 12.16 7.65
C GLN A 31 -15.00 13.31 8.13
N ARG A 32 -14.35 13.18 9.30
CA ARG A 32 -13.53 14.23 9.93
C ARG A 32 -12.04 13.93 9.86
N THR A 33 -11.65 12.67 9.68
CA THR A 33 -10.27 12.23 9.57
C THR A 33 -10.11 11.18 8.47
N GLN A 34 -8.93 11.11 7.86
CA GLN A 34 -8.56 10.10 6.88
C GLN A 34 -7.44 9.16 7.39
N HIS A 35 -7.20 9.11 8.71
CA HIS A 35 -6.14 8.29 9.28
C HIS A 35 -6.35 6.80 9.03
N VAL A 36 -5.30 6.13 8.53
CA VAL A 36 -5.31 4.69 8.25
C VAL A 36 -5.74 3.83 9.43
N LYS A 37 -5.33 4.20 10.65
CA LYS A 37 -5.64 3.41 11.86
C LYS A 37 -7.14 3.32 12.12
N VAL A 38 -7.91 4.36 11.75
CA VAL A 38 -9.37 4.33 11.88
C VAL A 38 -9.98 3.35 10.88
N TRP A 39 -9.48 3.32 9.64
CA TRP A 39 -9.90 2.36 8.62
C TRP A 39 -9.59 0.91 9.03
N ILE A 40 -8.37 0.64 9.50
CA ILE A 40 -7.97 -0.70 9.96
C ILE A 40 -8.83 -1.14 11.14
N SER A 41 -9.03 -0.25 12.14
CA SER A 41 -9.89 -0.54 13.29
C SER A 41 -11.33 -0.83 12.86
N PHE A 42 -11.86 -0.10 11.86
CA PHE A 42 -13.20 -0.35 11.35
C PHE A 42 -13.31 -1.71 10.63
N ALA A 43 -12.30 -2.08 9.84
CA ALA A 43 -12.24 -3.38 9.18
C ALA A 43 -12.15 -4.53 10.19
N GLN A 44 -11.31 -4.39 11.22
CA GLN A 44 -11.18 -5.35 12.32
C GLN A 44 -12.48 -5.49 13.11
N PHE A 45 -13.17 -4.37 13.37
CA PHE A 45 -14.49 -4.37 13.97
C PHE A 45 -15.48 -5.19 13.14
N GLU A 46 -15.63 -4.94 11.83
CA GLU A 46 -16.56 -5.73 11.00
C GLU A 46 -16.18 -7.21 10.92
N LEU A 47 -14.89 -7.55 11.02
CA LEU A 47 -14.46 -8.94 11.07
C LEU A 47 -14.96 -9.64 12.34
N SER A 48 -14.92 -8.93 13.48
CA SER A 48 -15.36 -9.42 14.79
C SER A 48 -16.87 -9.34 15.02
N ALA A 49 -17.54 -8.37 14.39
CA ALA A 49 -18.97 -8.15 14.47
C ALA A 49 -19.72 -9.18 13.61
N ASP A 50 -20.93 -9.56 14.03
CA ASP A 50 -21.90 -10.42 13.33
C ASP A 50 -21.33 -11.56 12.43
N LYS A 51 -21.62 -12.81 12.80
CA LYS A 51 -21.14 -13.99 12.05
C LYS A 51 -21.66 -14.06 10.61
N LYS A 52 -22.70 -13.30 10.24
CA LYS A 52 -23.24 -13.27 8.88
C LYS A 52 -22.73 -12.04 8.13
N ASN A 53 -22.02 -12.28 7.02
CA ASN A 53 -21.51 -11.26 6.10
C ASN A 53 -20.38 -10.35 6.64
N ASN A 54 -19.67 -10.74 7.69
CA ASN A 54 -18.48 -10.04 8.17
C ASN A 54 -17.37 -9.93 7.10
N LEU A 55 -17.01 -11.04 6.42
CA LEU A 55 -15.91 -11.03 5.45
C LEU A 55 -16.16 -10.10 4.25
N PRO A 56 -17.35 -10.11 3.59
CA PRO A 56 -17.65 -9.16 2.53
C PRO A 56 -17.59 -7.69 3.00
N ARG A 57 -18.12 -7.38 4.20
CA ARG A 57 -18.11 -6.03 4.75
C ARG A 57 -16.70 -5.54 5.06
N CYS A 58 -15.90 -6.39 5.73
CA CYS A 58 -14.50 -6.10 6.04
C CYS A 58 -13.71 -5.80 4.75
N ARG A 59 -13.88 -6.63 3.71
CA ARG A 59 -13.26 -6.42 2.40
C ARG A 59 -13.71 -5.11 1.75
N GLN A 60 -15.00 -4.78 1.82
CA GLN A 60 -15.52 -3.52 1.29
C GLN A 60 -14.89 -2.31 1.99
N ILE A 61 -14.64 -2.38 3.30
CA ILE A 61 -13.96 -1.31 4.05
C ILE A 61 -12.52 -1.13 3.54
N TYR A 62 -11.76 -2.21 3.35
CA TYR A 62 -10.42 -2.11 2.79
C TYR A 62 -10.39 -1.53 1.37
N GLU A 63 -11.34 -1.93 0.52
CA GLU A 63 -11.49 -1.38 -0.83
C GLU A 63 -11.79 0.13 -0.80
N GLU A 64 -12.71 0.56 0.07
CA GLU A 64 -13.08 1.97 0.25
C GLU A 64 -11.92 2.80 0.83
N ALA A 65 -11.22 2.26 1.82
CA ALA A 65 -10.04 2.86 2.41
C ALA A 65 -8.94 3.08 1.35
N ASN A 66 -8.62 2.04 0.57
CA ASN A 66 -7.59 2.12 -0.46
C ASN A 66 -7.97 3.13 -1.55
N LYS A 67 -9.26 3.26 -1.88
CA LYS A 67 -9.75 4.28 -2.82
C LYS A 67 -9.61 5.71 -2.25
N THR A 68 -9.94 5.89 -0.98
CA THR A 68 -9.90 7.20 -0.31
C THR A 68 -8.45 7.67 -0.15
N MET A 69 -7.54 6.78 0.23
CA MET A 69 -6.14 7.09 0.51
C MET A 69 -5.25 7.27 -0.72
N ARG A 70 -5.79 7.12 -1.95
CA ARG A 70 -5.00 7.33 -3.19
C ARG A 70 -4.47 8.75 -3.31
N ASN A 71 -5.18 9.72 -2.74
CA ASN A 71 -4.82 11.13 -2.79
C ASN A 71 -4.04 11.59 -1.55
N CYS A 72 -3.79 10.71 -0.57
CA CYS A 72 -2.99 11.04 0.59
C CYS A 72 -1.51 11.05 0.22
N GLU A 73 -0.80 12.10 0.59
CA GLU A 73 0.65 12.22 0.36
C GLU A 73 1.46 11.23 1.22
N GLU A 74 0.87 10.80 2.35
CA GLU A 74 1.46 9.86 3.30
C GLU A 74 1.41 8.41 2.79
N LYS A 75 2.39 8.09 1.93
CA LYS A 75 2.54 6.77 1.33
C LYS A 75 2.74 5.64 2.34
N GLU A 76 3.34 5.93 3.49
CA GLU A 76 3.52 4.95 4.58
C GLU A 76 2.18 4.52 5.17
N GLU A 77 1.22 5.44 5.33
CA GLU A 77 -0.12 5.09 5.79
C GLU A 77 -0.82 4.18 4.77
N ARG A 78 -0.70 4.49 3.47
CA ARG A 78 -1.28 3.65 2.41
C ARG A 78 -0.64 2.25 2.38
N LEU A 79 0.67 2.16 2.59
CA LEU A 79 1.36 0.87 2.71
C LEU A 79 0.82 0.08 3.92
N MET A 80 0.70 0.71 5.09
CA MET A 80 0.16 0.08 6.30
C MET A 80 -1.25 -0.49 6.07
N LEU A 81 -2.10 0.23 5.33
CA LEU A 81 -3.42 -0.26 4.94
C LEU A 81 -3.33 -1.52 4.09
N LEU A 82 -2.48 -1.52 3.05
CA LEU A 82 -2.35 -2.65 2.12
C LEU A 82 -1.72 -3.86 2.79
N GLU A 83 -0.76 -3.68 3.70
CA GLU A 83 -0.20 -4.76 4.51
C GLU A 83 -1.29 -5.40 5.38
N SER A 84 -2.11 -4.58 6.06
CA SER A 84 -3.24 -5.09 6.84
C SER A 84 -4.26 -5.84 5.98
N TRP A 85 -4.59 -5.31 4.79
CA TRP A 85 -5.50 -5.97 3.85
C TRP A 85 -4.92 -7.29 3.33
N LYS A 86 -3.62 -7.31 3.03
CA LYS A 86 -2.93 -8.53 2.60
C LYS A 86 -3.02 -9.61 3.67
N SER A 87 -2.71 -9.29 4.93
CA SER A 87 -2.86 -10.23 6.05
C SER A 87 -4.29 -10.74 6.19
N PHE A 88 -5.31 -9.87 6.00
CA PHE A 88 -6.70 -10.28 5.98
C PHE A 88 -7.02 -11.29 4.86
N GLU A 89 -6.54 -11.06 3.62
CA GLU A 89 -6.77 -12.00 2.52
C GLU A 89 -5.93 -13.28 2.64
N GLU A 90 -4.76 -13.23 3.28
CA GLU A 90 -3.97 -14.41 3.62
C GLU A 90 -4.73 -15.33 4.59
N GLU A 91 -5.47 -14.76 5.54
CA GLU A 91 -6.21 -15.54 6.55
C GLU A 91 -7.61 -15.96 6.06
N TYR A 92 -8.35 -15.06 5.41
CA TYR A 92 -9.78 -15.25 5.09
C TYR A 92 -10.09 -15.24 3.58
N GLY A 93 -9.10 -14.96 2.74
CA GLY A 93 -9.27 -14.79 1.30
C GLY A 93 -9.12 -16.07 0.48
N THR A 94 -9.39 -15.93 -0.81
CA THR A 94 -9.13 -16.92 -1.85
C THR A 94 -7.81 -16.60 -2.56
N GLU A 95 -7.27 -17.53 -3.34
CA GLU A 95 -6.09 -17.27 -4.19
C GLU A 95 -6.30 -16.03 -5.08
N SER A 96 -7.45 -15.91 -5.73
CA SER A 96 -7.79 -14.76 -6.57
C SER A 96 -7.83 -13.44 -5.80
N SER A 97 -8.37 -13.42 -4.57
CA SER A 97 -8.42 -12.19 -3.78
C SER A 97 -7.06 -11.79 -3.23
N ARG A 98 -6.20 -12.75 -2.87
CA ARG A 98 -4.80 -12.52 -2.49
C ARG A 98 -3.99 -11.94 -3.64
N GLU A 99 -4.06 -12.57 -4.81
CA GLU A 99 -3.38 -12.07 -6.01
C GLU A 99 -3.80 -10.64 -6.38
N ARG A 100 -5.09 -10.32 -6.18
CA ARG A 100 -5.60 -8.97 -6.41
C ARG A 100 -4.93 -7.96 -5.48
N VAL A 101 -4.77 -8.27 -4.21
CA VAL A 101 -4.12 -7.37 -3.24
C VAL A 101 -2.60 -7.29 -3.49
N ASP A 102 -1.95 -8.40 -3.84
CA ASP A 102 -0.52 -8.39 -4.20
C ASP A 102 -0.22 -7.46 -5.37
N LYS A 103 -1.11 -7.38 -6.37
CA LYS A 103 -1.00 -6.45 -7.50
C LYS A 103 -1.17 -4.97 -7.11
N LEU A 104 -1.64 -4.67 -5.91
CA LEU A 104 -1.77 -3.31 -5.39
C LEU A 104 -0.55 -2.87 -4.56
N MET A 105 0.29 -3.82 -4.11
CA MET A 105 1.43 -3.54 -3.25
C MET A 105 2.45 -2.63 -3.95
N PRO A 106 3.03 -1.63 -3.25
CA PRO A 106 3.99 -0.72 -3.84
C PRO A 106 5.38 -1.33 -3.99
N GLU A 107 6.15 -0.80 -4.94
CA GLU A 107 7.58 -1.02 -5.00
C GLU A 107 8.30 -0.03 -4.08
N LYS A 108 9.18 -0.54 -3.20
CA LYS A 108 10.08 0.29 -2.40
C LYS A 108 11.29 0.69 -3.23
N VAL A 109 11.50 1.98 -3.42
CA VAL A 109 12.62 2.53 -4.21
C VAL A 109 13.50 3.43 -3.35
N LYS A 110 14.80 3.40 -3.60
CA LYS A 110 15.76 4.30 -2.95
C LYS A 110 15.92 5.55 -3.81
N LYS A 111 15.64 6.72 -3.25
CA LYS A 111 15.78 8.03 -3.90
C LYS A 111 16.82 8.88 -3.21
N ARG A 112 17.29 9.91 -3.92
CA ARG A 112 18.24 10.90 -3.41
C ARG A 112 17.61 12.28 -3.54
N ARG A 113 17.52 13.04 -2.45
CA ARG A 113 17.13 14.45 -2.47
C ARG A 113 18.33 15.31 -2.10
N LYS A 114 18.43 16.51 -2.69
CA LYS A 114 19.41 17.49 -2.25
C LYS A 114 18.99 18.06 -0.91
N LEU A 115 19.92 18.15 0.02
CA LEU A 115 19.78 18.91 1.26
C LEU A 115 20.24 20.34 1.01
N GLN A 116 19.46 21.30 1.50
CA GLN A 116 19.89 22.69 1.60
C GLN A 116 20.16 23.00 3.06
N ALA A 117 21.28 23.67 3.34
CA ALA A 117 21.56 24.21 4.66
C ALA A 117 20.64 25.42 4.94
N GLU A 118 20.56 25.87 6.19
CA GLU A 118 19.72 27.02 6.60
C GLU A 118 20.08 28.31 5.86
N ASP A 119 21.31 28.43 5.36
CA ASP A 119 21.80 29.54 4.54
C ASP A 119 21.56 29.37 3.03
N GLY A 120 20.88 28.28 2.62
CA GLY A 120 20.58 27.95 1.23
C GLY A 120 21.75 27.34 0.46
N SER A 121 22.91 27.07 1.09
CA SER A 121 24.04 26.40 0.45
C SER A 121 23.78 24.89 0.24
N ASP A 122 24.46 24.28 -0.74
CA ASP A 122 24.31 22.85 -1.06
C ASP A 122 24.92 22.03 0.10
N ALA A 123 24.07 21.37 0.88
CA ALA A 123 24.44 20.55 2.03
C ALA A 123 24.58 19.05 1.68
N GLY A 124 24.59 18.72 0.38
CA GLY A 124 24.80 17.36 -0.12
C GLY A 124 23.52 16.61 -0.43
N TRP A 125 23.60 15.28 -0.47
CA TRP A 125 22.48 14.41 -0.85
C TRP A 125 22.05 13.52 0.31
N GLU A 126 20.75 13.46 0.57
CA GLU A 126 20.15 12.51 1.50
C GLU A 126 19.50 11.37 0.72
N GLU A 127 19.83 10.14 1.09
CA GLU A 127 19.16 8.95 0.59
C GLU A 127 17.91 8.68 1.43
N TYR A 128 16.76 8.53 0.78
CA TYR A 128 15.49 8.19 1.44
C TYR A 128 14.75 7.09 0.68
N TYR A 129 13.91 6.35 1.38
CA TYR A 129 13.02 5.37 0.75
C TYR A 129 11.71 6.05 0.35
N ASP A 130 11.23 5.69 -0.84
CA ASP A 130 9.93 6.10 -1.35
C ASP A 130 9.17 4.86 -1.82
N TYR A 131 7.85 4.95 -1.86
CA TYR A 131 6.97 3.87 -2.30
C TYR A 131 6.28 4.28 -3.61
N ILE A 132 6.30 3.38 -4.60
CA ILE A 132 5.61 3.59 -5.87
C ILE A 132 4.48 2.57 -5.98
N PHE A 133 3.24 3.04 -5.84
CA PHE A 133 2.06 2.20 -6.01
C PHE A 133 1.79 1.96 -7.50
N PRO A 134 1.45 0.73 -7.93
CA PRO A 134 1.21 0.39 -9.33
C PRO A 134 0.18 1.29 -10.02
N GLU A 135 -0.88 1.66 -9.30
CA GLU A 135 -1.94 2.55 -9.83
C GLU A 135 -1.46 3.98 -10.05
N ASP A 136 -0.51 4.47 -9.26
CA ASP A 136 0.03 5.83 -9.37
C ASP A 136 1.05 5.91 -10.50
N ALA A 137 1.84 4.83 -10.71
CA ALA A 137 2.77 4.71 -11.82
C ALA A 137 2.05 4.78 -13.18
N ALA A 138 0.84 4.23 -13.27
CA ALA A 138 -0.01 4.32 -14.45
C ALA A 138 -0.51 5.74 -14.76
N ASN A 139 -0.37 6.70 -13.84
CA ASN A 139 -0.71 8.10 -14.08
C ASN A 139 0.50 8.98 -14.38
N GLN A 140 1.73 8.44 -14.35
CA GLN A 140 2.95 9.16 -14.73
C GLN A 140 3.49 8.72 -16.10
N PRO A 141 3.45 9.57 -17.14
CA PRO A 141 3.83 9.19 -18.50
C PRO A 141 5.31 8.78 -18.62
N ASN A 142 6.20 9.40 -17.85
CA ASN A 142 7.63 9.08 -17.87
C ASN A 142 7.93 7.69 -17.28
N LEU A 143 7.14 7.23 -16.31
CA LEU A 143 7.28 5.90 -15.69
C LEU A 143 6.74 4.79 -16.60
N LYS A 144 5.68 5.06 -17.38
CA LYS A 144 5.18 4.13 -18.41
C LYS A 144 6.24 3.80 -19.45
N LEU A 145 6.99 4.81 -19.91
CA LEU A 145 8.07 4.59 -20.88
C LEU A 145 9.15 3.68 -20.30
N LEU A 146 9.53 3.88 -19.03
CA LEU A 146 10.51 3.03 -18.35
C LEU A 146 9.99 1.60 -18.12
N ALA A 147 8.71 1.44 -17.78
CA ALA A 147 8.07 0.13 -17.65
C ALA A 147 8.01 -0.61 -19.00
N MET A 148 7.66 0.08 -20.08
CA MET A 148 7.69 -0.48 -21.44
C MET A 148 9.11 -0.85 -21.87
N ALA A 149 10.12 -0.05 -21.51
CA ALA A 149 11.52 -0.37 -21.76
C ALA A 149 11.99 -1.63 -21.00
N LYS A 150 11.58 -1.81 -19.73
CA LYS A 150 11.83 -3.06 -18.98
C LYS A 150 11.15 -4.26 -19.64
N LEU A 151 9.89 -4.12 -20.07
CA LEU A 151 9.15 -5.16 -20.77
C LEU A 151 9.82 -5.56 -22.10
N TRP A 152 10.27 -4.59 -22.90
CA TRP A 152 11.00 -4.83 -24.14
C TRP A 152 12.36 -5.52 -23.91
N LYS A 153 13.07 -5.15 -22.85
CA LYS A 153 14.33 -5.82 -22.47
C LYS A 153 14.09 -7.26 -22.02
N LYS A 154 13.02 -7.51 -21.27
CA LYS A 154 12.63 -8.87 -20.84
C LYS A 154 12.23 -9.74 -22.04
N GLN A 155 11.46 -9.20 -22.98
CA GLN A 155 11.10 -9.91 -24.22
C GLN A 155 12.33 -10.27 -25.07
N GLN A 156 13.33 -9.40 -25.16
CA GLN A 156 14.59 -9.73 -25.84
C GLN A 156 15.41 -10.81 -25.12
N GLN A 157 15.36 -10.86 -23.79
CA GLN A 157 16.01 -11.93 -23.02
C GLN A 157 15.29 -13.27 -23.19
N ASP A 158 13.97 -13.25 -23.32
CA ASP A 158 13.16 -14.45 -23.57
C ASP A 158 13.26 -14.93 -25.04
N GLU A 159 13.43 -14.02 -26.00
CA GLU A 159 13.59 -14.34 -27.44
C GLU A 159 15.04 -14.70 -27.85
N ASN A 160 16.05 -14.36 -27.04
CA ASN A 160 17.45 -14.67 -27.33
C ASN A 160 18.23 -15.13 -26.07
N PRO A 161 18.11 -16.41 -25.67
CA PRO A 161 18.77 -16.94 -24.46
C PRO A 161 20.29 -17.08 -24.57
N GLU A 162 20.87 -16.93 -25.77
CA GLU A 162 22.31 -16.98 -26.01
C GLU A 162 22.89 -15.58 -26.22
N ARG A 163 23.25 -14.93 -25.12
CA ARG A 163 24.37 -13.97 -25.05
C ARG A 163 24.68 -13.74 -23.57
N ASP A 164 25.40 -14.69 -23.01
CA ASP A 164 26.16 -14.48 -21.78
C ASP A 164 27.52 -13.87 -22.19
N PRO A 165 27.75 -12.56 -21.99
CA PRO A 165 28.97 -11.90 -22.47
C PRO A 165 30.22 -12.24 -21.64
N ASP A 166 30.11 -13.04 -20.58
CA ASP A 166 31.22 -13.36 -19.66
C ASP A 166 31.91 -14.72 -19.93
N LYS A 167 31.61 -15.39 -21.06
CA LYS A 167 32.22 -16.70 -21.39
C LYS A 167 33.49 -16.66 -22.25
N ASP A 168 33.89 -15.50 -22.77
CA ASP A 168 34.99 -15.39 -23.75
C ASP A 168 36.28 -14.78 -23.19
N ILE A 169 36.58 -14.96 -21.90
CA ILE A 169 37.86 -14.54 -21.29
C ILE A 169 38.54 -15.71 -20.58
N ASP A 170 38.80 -16.81 -21.27
CA ASP A 170 39.92 -17.70 -20.89
C ASP A 170 40.34 -18.63 -22.03
N GLU A 171 41.01 -18.10 -23.06
CA GLU A 171 41.94 -18.91 -23.86
C GLU A 171 42.81 -18.01 -24.75
N SER A 172 43.94 -17.55 -24.22
CA SER A 172 45.09 -17.07 -25.01
C SER A 172 46.30 -16.88 -24.09
N SER A 173 46.93 -17.97 -23.67
CA SER A 173 48.35 -17.96 -23.28
C SER A 173 49.15 -18.74 -24.32
N PRO A 174 50.19 -18.13 -24.90
CA PRO A 174 51.37 -18.85 -25.37
C PRO A 174 52.42 -18.99 -24.27
#